data_AF-A0A7X4AL00-F1
#
_entry.id   AF-A0A7X4AL00-F1
#
_cell.length_a   1.000
_cell.length_b   1.000
_cell.length_c   1.000
_cell.angle_alpha   90.00
_cell.angle_beta   90.00
_cell.angle_gamma   90.00
#
_symmetry.space_group_name_H-M   'P 1'
#
loop_
_entity.id
_entity.type
_entity.pdbx_description
1 polymer ?
#
loop_
_entity_poly.entity_id
_entity_poly.type
_entity_poly.pdbx_seq_one_letter_code
_entity_poly.pdbx_strand_id
1 'polypeptide(L)'
;MSSTRLRSLRFSVICGAAAFAWTGLATAASVPLQPFAQQVRRLEDALSYIGQPLPMADHAAINRALALKDEAQAAAKLQEILDQHVLVEVDINAESRVKVRQGKAKPELVEKGTRMFLVKVSNGAGVTAPLVVESPNSGPTSLRSRGEKEPAMELTQEHVKERWANLEMYHDPPMAARLSGLGIEYQILQIYSRDHGQRSAKIAFNVGQGTQDIGFRNDILVLFNIEQARPITLRVRDEKGEPSIASFTIKDLQGRIYPNPSKRLAPDFPFQPQVYRADGEQVRLPDGYYSIEFGGGPEFYRRTKELPIEGNAPRELSFQLQRWIDPSKYGWWSGDHHVHASGCSHYKNPTEGVRPEDMIRQILGENLNIGAVLTWGPSWYYQKQFFSSKDHQLSKAERVMHYDVEVSGFPSSHAGHLVLLGLQEDDYPGTTRVDEWPSWDLPVLQWGQRQGAIVGFSHSGWGLQVKSDKLPNYEMPGFDGIGANEFIVDVTHDAVDFISTVDTPSVWELNIWYHTLNVGFRSRVSGETDFPCIYDDKVGLGRSYVKLDRLTYQGWIEGVRDGRCYVSEGKR
;
A
#
# COMPACT_ATOMS: atom_id res chain seq x y z
N MET A 1 12.36 -13.65 -89.21
CA MET A 1 11.49 -14.32 -90.20
C MET A 1 11.12 -15.71 -89.68
N SER A 2 9.88 -16.07 -89.93
CA SER A 2 9.06 -17.18 -89.40
C SER A 2 9.63 -18.62 -89.46
N SER A 3 9.01 -19.46 -88.61
CA SER A 3 8.86 -20.93 -88.64
C SER A 3 9.99 -21.73 -87.96
N THR A 4 9.72 -22.80 -87.21
CA THR A 4 8.78 -23.91 -87.50
C THR A 4 8.24 -24.62 -86.24
N ARG A 5 7.20 -25.43 -86.46
CA ARG A 5 6.20 -26.01 -85.54
C ARG A 5 6.64 -27.22 -84.68
N LEU A 6 5.91 -27.35 -83.57
CA LEU A 6 5.50 -28.51 -82.76
C LEU A 6 5.77 -29.94 -83.32
N ARG A 7 6.22 -30.82 -82.40
CA ARG A 7 5.67 -32.17 -82.21
C ARG A 7 5.53 -32.50 -80.72
N SER A 8 4.37 -33.03 -80.36
CA SER A 8 3.96 -33.52 -79.05
C SER A 8 4.41 -34.97 -78.85
N LEU A 9 4.92 -35.29 -77.65
CA LEU A 9 5.02 -36.66 -77.14
C LEU A 9 4.52 -36.68 -75.70
N ARG A 10 3.51 -37.53 -75.43
CA ARG A 10 3.00 -37.84 -74.09
C ARG A 10 3.98 -38.79 -73.40
N PHE A 11 4.38 -38.48 -72.18
CA PHE A 11 4.93 -39.45 -71.22
C PHE A 11 4.11 -39.38 -69.94
N SER A 12 3.55 -40.53 -69.54
CA SER A 12 2.97 -40.72 -68.22
C SER A 12 4.09 -40.79 -67.20
N VAL A 13 4.04 -39.95 -66.17
CA VAL A 13 4.88 -40.09 -64.97
C VAL A 13 3.96 -40.36 -63.79
N ILE A 14 4.16 -41.54 -63.20
CA ILE A 14 3.60 -41.97 -61.93
C ILE A 14 4.30 -41.14 -60.84
N CYS A 15 3.60 -40.19 -60.22
CA CYS A 15 4.07 -39.53 -59.01
C CYS A 15 3.62 -40.34 -57.78
N GLY A 16 4.55 -41.09 -57.21
CA GLY A 16 4.40 -41.64 -55.86
C GLY A 16 4.48 -40.50 -54.83
N ALA A 17 3.41 -40.31 -54.07
CA ALA A 17 3.39 -39.38 -52.95
C ALA A 17 4.17 -39.98 -51.77
N ALA A 18 5.40 -39.51 -51.56
CA ALA A 18 6.13 -39.74 -50.32
C ALA A 18 5.70 -38.68 -49.30
N ALA A 19 4.85 -39.06 -48.36
CA ALA A 19 4.56 -38.27 -47.17
C ALA A 19 5.80 -38.24 -46.28
N PHE A 20 6.55 -37.13 -46.29
CA PHE A 20 7.53 -36.85 -45.25
C PHE A 20 6.78 -36.46 -43.98
N ALA A 21 6.57 -37.43 -43.10
CA ALA A 21 6.19 -37.18 -41.72
C ALA A 21 7.35 -36.46 -41.01
N TRP A 22 7.19 -35.16 -40.76
CA TRP A 22 8.01 -34.43 -39.81
C TRP A 22 7.66 -34.92 -38.39
N THR A 23 8.29 -36.01 -37.98
CA THR A 23 8.36 -36.44 -36.57
C THR A 23 9.65 -35.88 -35.97
N GLY A 24 9.70 -34.55 -35.85
CA GLY A 24 10.66 -33.89 -34.98
C GLY A 24 10.14 -33.94 -33.54
N LEU A 25 10.35 -35.07 -32.85
CA LEU A 25 10.33 -35.09 -31.39
C LEU A 25 11.35 -34.04 -30.92
N ALA A 26 10.89 -32.97 -30.30
CA ALA A 26 11.77 -32.09 -29.54
C ALA A 26 12.47 -32.96 -28.49
N THR A 27 13.76 -33.24 -28.70
CA THR A 27 14.60 -33.87 -27.68
C THR A 27 14.51 -32.99 -26.44
N ALA A 28 13.98 -33.54 -25.34
CA ALA A 28 14.02 -32.90 -24.04
C ALA A 28 15.45 -32.42 -23.81
N ALA A 29 15.64 -31.10 -23.58
CA ALA A 29 16.97 -30.55 -23.41
C ALA A 29 17.68 -31.31 -22.27
N SER A 30 18.87 -31.85 -22.55
CA SER A 30 19.59 -32.67 -21.59
C SER A 30 20.12 -31.80 -20.47
N VAL A 31 19.77 -32.11 -19.22
CA VAL A 31 20.30 -31.44 -18.02
C VAL A 31 21.05 -32.45 -17.16
N PRO A 32 22.26 -32.12 -16.65
CA PRO A 32 22.97 -33.01 -15.72
C PRO A 32 22.14 -33.27 -14.46
N LEU A 33 22.01 -34.54 -14.06
CA LEU A 33 21.11 -34.92 -12.97
C LEU A 33 21.47 -34.25 -11.65
N GLN A 34 22.75 -34.25 -11.26
CA GLN A 34 23.17 -33.78 -9.94
C GLN A 34 22.78 -32.31 -9.65
N PRO A 35 23.12 -31.30 -10.47
CA PRO A 35 22.74 -29.93 -10.20
C PRO A 35 21.23 -29.70 -10.36
N PHE A 36 20.58 -30.43 -11.27
CA PHE A 36 19.13 -30.37 -11.44
C PHE A 36 18.40 -30.90 -10.21
N ALA A 37 18.82 -32.05 -9.67
CA ALA A 37 18.31 -32.63 -8.44
C ALA A 37 18.43 -31.66 -7.26
N GLN A 38 19.55 -30.94 -7.14
CA GLN A 38 19.70 -29.91 -6.12
C GLN A 38 18.70 -28.77 -6.30
N GLN A 39 18.45 -28.34 -7.54
CA GLN A 39 17.41 -27.34 -7.82
C GLN A 39 16.03 -27.85 -7.42
N VAL A 40 15.67 -29.09 -7.76
CA VAL A 40 14.39 -29.69 -7.38
C VAL A 40 14.20 -29.70 -5.87
N ARG A 41 15.24 -30.00 -5.08
CA ARG A 41 15.14 -29.93 -3.61
C ARG A 41 14.89 -28.51 -3.10
N ARG A 42 15.63 -27.52 -3.63
CA ARG A 42 15.39 -26.11 -3.26
C ARG A 42 13.97 -25.68 -3.61
N LEU A 43 13.44 -26.15 -4.74
CA LEU A 43 12.07 -25.89 -5.17
C LEU A 43 11.05 -26.49 -4.19
N GLU A 44 11.24 -27.76 -3.78
CA GLU A 44 10.39 -28.41 -2.77
C GLU A 44 10.41 -27.66 -1.43
N ASP A 45 11.60 -27.28 -0.96
CA ASP A 45 11.79 -26.53 0.29
C ASP A 45 11.12 -25.15 0.22
N ALA A 46 11.31 -24.43 -0.90
CA ALA A 46 10.71 -23.11 -1.12
C ALA A 46 9.19 -23.18 -1.15
N LEU A 47 8.61 -24.10 -1.93
CA LEU A 47 7.17 -24.31 -2.03
C LEU A 47 6.56 -24.67 -0.67
N SER A 48 7.24 -25.50 0.11
CA SER A 48 6.82 -25.82 1.49
C SER A 48 6.87 -24.60 2.40
N TYR A 49 7.94 -23.81 2.32
CA TYR A 49 8.13 -22.62 3.15
C TYR A 49 7.06 -21.55 2.89
N ILE A 50 6.72 -21.30 1.61
CA ILE A 50 5.70 -20.31 1.22
C ILE A 50 4.25 -20.83 1.32
N GLY A 51 4.05 -22.03 1.88
CA GLY A 51 2.73 -22.56 2.22
C GLY A 51 1.97 -23.24 1.07
N GLN A 52 2.66 -23.64 0.00
CA GLN A 52 2.07 -24.44 -1.10
C GLN A 52 2.98 -25.62 -1.49
N PRO A 53 3.22 -26.58 -0.58
CA PRO A 53 4.08 -27.74 -0.86
C PRO A 53 3.54 -28.55 -2.04
N LEU A 54 4.44 -29.23 -2.77
CA LEU A 54 4.03 -30.19 -3.78
C LEU A 54 3.16 -31.31 -3.17
N PRO A 55 2.21 -31.88 -3.93
CA PRO A 55 1.44 -33.03 -3.46
C PRO A 55 2.34 -34.15 -2.95
N MET A 56 1.93 -34.83 -1.87
CA MET A 56 2.71 -35.92 -1.27
C MET A 56 3.08 -37.03 -2.29
N ALA A 57 2.18 -37.29 -3.25
CA ALA A 57 2.41 -38.25 -4.33
C ALA A 57 3.58 -37.83 -5.24
N ASP A 58 3.69 -36.54 -5.53
CA ASP A 58 4.75 -35.97 -6.37
C ASP A 58 6.07 -35.93 -5.62
N HIS A 59 6.08 -35.55 -4.34
CA HIS A 59 7.27 -35.65 -3.48
C HIS A 59 7.82 -37.09 -3.45
N ALA A 60 6.94 -38.09 -3.27
CA ALA A 60 7.32 -39.50 -3.32
C ALA A 60 7.79 -39.93 -4.72
N ALA A 61 7.21 -39.39 -5.79
CA ALA A 61 7.64 -39.65 -7.16
C ALA A 61 9.03 -39.06 -7.46
N ILE A 62 9.32 -37.85 -6.96
CA ILE A 62 10.63 -37.19 -7.05
C ILE A 62 11.69 -38.04 -6.35
N ASN A 63 11.41 -38.50 -5.12
CA ASN A 63 12.32 -39.38 -4.37
C ASN A 63 12.64 -40.67 -5.15
N ARG A 64 11.64 -41.29 -5.80
CA ARG A 64 11.84 -42.47 -6.64
C ARG A 64 12.62 -42.18 -7.91
N ALA A 65 12.39 -41.03 -8.55
CA ALA A 65 13.13 -40.62 -9.75
C ALA A 65 14.62 -40.40 -9.44
N LEU A 66 14.94 -39.77 -8.31
CA LEU A 66 16.31 -39.53 -7.86
C LEU A 66 17.08 -40.81 -7.48
N ALA A 67 16.38 -41.89 -7.17
CA ALA A 67 17.00 -43.19 -6.85
C ALA A 67 17.32 -44.04 -8.10
N LEU A 68 16.95 -43.58 -9.31
CA LEU A 68 17.26 -44.30 -10.54
C LEU A 68 18.76 -44.25 -10.85
N LYS A 69 19.28 -45.36 -11.38
CA LYS A 69 20.69 -45.47 -11.79
C LYS A 69 20.98 -44.76 -13.12
N ASP A 70 19.97 -44.65 -13.99
CA ASP A 70 20.06 -43.95 -15.26
C ASP A 70 19.76 -42.47 -15.03
N GLU A 71 20.80 -41.64 -15.13
CA GLU A 71 20.69 -40.20 -14.86
C GLU A 71 19.79 -39.47 -15.86
N ALA A 72 19.81 -39.88 -17.14
CA ALA A 72 18.97 -39.27 -18.17
C ALA A 72 17.50 -39.62 -17.94
N GLN A 73 17.23 -40.88 -17.58
CA GLN A 73 15.89 -41.31 -17.20
C GLN A 73 15.40 -40.61 -15.92
N ALA A 74 16.27 -40.43 -14.93
CA ALA A 74 15.96 -39.70 -13.70
C ALA A 74 15.58 -38.25 -14.00
N ALA A 75 16.41 -37.54 -14.76
CA ALA A 75 16.16 -36.15 -15.15
C ALA A 75 14.86 -35.99 -15.96
N ALA A 76 14.59 -36.91 -16.90
CA ALA A 76 13.35 -36.90 -17.67
C ALA A 76 12.10 -37.10 -16.78
N LYS A 77 12.14 -38.03 -15.81
CA LYS A 77 11.03 -38.25 -14.88
C LYS A 77 10.81 -37.07 -13.92
N LEU A 78 11.88 -36.42 -13.46
CA LEU A 78 11.75 -35.21 -12.65
C LEU A 78 11.04 -34.10 -13.42
N GLN A 79 11.40 -33.89 -14.69
CA GLN A 79 10.69 -32.95 -15.55
C GLN A 79 9.22 -33.33 -15.74
N GLU A 80 8.91 -34.61 -15.99
CA GLU A 80 7.53 -35.09 -16.17
C GLU A 80 6.63 -34.76 -14.96
N ILE A 81 7.16 -34.92 -13.75
CA ILE A 81 6.47 -34.61 -12.49
C ILE A 81 6.28 -33.10 -12.34
N LEU A 82 7.35 -32.32 -12.48
CA LEU A 82 7.31 -30.86 -12.29
C LEU A 82 6.48 -30.16 -13.38
N ASP A 83 6.49 -30.67 -14.61
CA ASP A 83 5.73 -30.12 -15.75
C ASP A 83 4.22 -30.07 -15.47
N GLN A 84 3.67 -30.91 -14.58
CA GLN A 84 2.26 -30.85 -14.17
C GLN A 84 1.92 -29.56 -13.42
N HIS A 85 2.91 -28.93 -12.79
CA HIS A 85 2.78 -27.70 -12.01
C HIS A 85 3.23 -26.45 -12.78
N VAL A 86 3.64 -26.61 -14.04
CA VAL A 86 4.12 -25.51 -14.88
C VAL A 86 2.97 -24.76 -15.52
N LEU A 87 2.80 -23.48 -15.18
CA LEU A 87 1.85 -22.60 -15.85
C LEU A 87 2.43 -22.06 -17.16
N VAL A 88 3.74 -21.81 -17.19
CA VAL A 88 4.41 -21.19 -18.32
C VAL A 88 5.73 -21.89 -18.63
N GLU A 89 5.93 -22.20 -19.91
CA GLU A 89 7.21 -22.65 -20.45
C GLU A 89 7.91 -21.48 -21.14
N VAL A 90 9.16 -21.23 -20.75
CA VAL A 90 10.04 -20.18 -21.27
C VAL A 90 11.19 -20.86 -22.00
N ASP A 91 11.31 -20.62 -23.29
CA ASP A 91 12.40 -21.10 -24.13
C ASP A 91 13.34 -19.93 -24.44
N ILE A 92 14.60 -20.05 -24.04
CA ILE A 92 15.68 -19.10 -24.29
C ILE A 92 16.60 -19.72 -25.32
N ASN A 93 16.57 -19.21 -26.54
CA ASN A 93 17.40 -19.73 -27.62
C ASN A 93 18.89 -19.31 -27.44
N ALA A 94 19.77 -19.79 -28.33
CA ALA A 94 21.20 -19.50 -28.27
C ALA A 94 21.54 -17.99 -28.40
N GLU A 95 20.66 -17.19 -29.02
CA GLU A 95 20.79 -15.73 -29.10
C GLU A 95 20.13 -14.99 -27.93
N SER A 96 19.77 -15.69 -26.85
CA SER A 96 19.08 -15.14 -25.67
C SER A 96 17.71 -14.53 -25.95
N ARG A 97 17.05 -14.94 -27.04
CA ARG A 97 15.66 -14.55 -27.33
C ARG A 97 14.69 -15.44 -26.58
N VAL A 98 13.67 -14.81 -26.00
CA VAL A 98 12.66 -15.48 -25.18
C VAL A 98 11.40 -15.80 -25.99
N LYS A 99 10.98 -17.06 -25.93
CA LYS A 99 9.69 -17.53 -26.42
C LYS A 99 8.88 -18.13 -25.26
N VAL A 100 7.61 -17.79 -25.18
CA VAL A 100 6.73 -18.20 -24.09
C VAL A 100 5.59 -19.08 -24.62
N ARG A 101 5.22 -20.12 -23.86
CA ARG A 101 4.06 -20.97 -24.13
C ARG A 101 3.35 -21.33 -22.82
N GLN A 102 2.06 -21.64 -22.90
CA GLN A 102 1.32 -22.14 -21.75
C GLN A 102 1.74 -23.57 -21.42
N GLY A 103 2.01 -23.85 -20.14
CA GLY A 103 2.31 -25.18 -19.62
C GLY A 103 1.06 -25.99 -19.27
N LYS A 104 1.24 -27.09 -18.53
CA LYS A 104 0.17 -28.05 -18.22
C LYS A 104 -0.66 -27.68 -16.98
N ALA A 105 -0.17 -26.81 -16.11
CA ALA A 105 -0.89 -26.41 -14.91
C ALA A 105 -2.20 -25.71 -15.26
N LYS A 106 -3.25 -26.02 -14.51
CA LYS A 106 -4.54 -25.34 -14.66
C LYS A 106 -4.42 -23.90 -14.16
N PRO A 107 -4.88 -22.89 -14.93
CA PRO A 107 -4.84 -21.49 -14.52
C PRO A 107 -5.96 -21.19 -13.50
N GLU A 108 -5.82 -21.72 -12.28
CA GLU A 108 -6.80 -21.57 -11.19
C GLU A 108 -6.24 -20.68 -10.08
N LEU A 109 -6.97 -19.63 -9.72
CA LEU A 109 -6.62 -18.70 -8.65
C LEU A 109 -7.72 -18.65 -7.58
N VAL A 110 -7.47 -17.92 -6.49
CA VAL A 110 -8.49 -17.56 -5.50
C VAL A 110 -8.47 -16.05 -5.27
N GLU A 111 -9.66 -15.45 -5.17
CA GLU A 111 -9.84 -14.04 -4.86
C GLU A 111 -9.17 -13.69 -3.53
N LYS A 112 -8.50 -12.54 -3.46
CA LYS A 112 -7.71 -12.09 -2.29
C LYS A 112 -6.57 -13.02 -1.87
N GLY A 113 -6.28 -14.11 -2.57
CA GLY A 113 -5.17 -15.00 -2.26
C GLY A 113 -4.09 -15.01 -3.33
N THR A 114 -2.96 -15.62 -2.97
CA THR A 114 -1.83 -15.87 -3.87
C THR A 114 -1.72 -17.36 -4.15
N ARG A 115 -1.54 -17.72 -5.41
CA ARG A 115 -1.20 -19.09 -5.85
C ARG A 115 0.19 -19.12 -6.46
N MET A 116 0.88 -20.22 -6.25
CA MET A 116 2.22 -20.48 -6.77
C MET A 116 2.11 -21.42 -7.96
N PHE A 117 2.84 -21.10 -9.02
CA PHE A 117 2.99 -21.93 -10.21
C PHE A 117 4.46 -22.11 -10.53
N LEU A 118 4.79 -23.15 -11.29
CA LEU A 118 6.13 -23.30 -11.83
C LEU A 118 6.24 -22.61 -13.19
N VAL A 119 7.44 -22.12 -13.46
CA VAL A 119 7.90 -21.69 -14.78
C VAL A 119 9.04 -22.59 -15.17
N LYS A 120 8.88 -23.33 -16.27
CA LYS A 120 9.95 -24.17 -16.83
C LYS A 120 10.79 -23.31 -17.76
N VAL A 121 12.09 -23.24 -17.50
CA VAL A 121 13.04 -22.51 -18.35
C VAL A 121 13.88 -23.51 -19.11
N SER A 122 13.77 -23.50 -20.44
CA SER A 122 14.68 -24.19 -21.36
C SER A 122 15.74 -23.20 -21.82
N ASN A 123 16.95 -23.34 -21.30
CA ASN A 123 18.01 -22.33 -21.40
C ASN A 123 19.10 -22.77 -22.38
N GLY A 124 18.86 -22.63 -23.68
CA GLY A 124 19.81 -22.99 -24.73
C GLY A 124 21.05 -22.09 -24.80
N ALA A 125 20.98 -20.89 -24.22
CA ALA A 125 22.09 -19.93 -24.18
C ALA A 125 22.93 -19.97 -22.89
N GLY A 126 22.54 -20.75 -21.87
CA GLY A 126 23.23 -20.74 -20.56
C GLY A 126 23.15 -19.39 -19.84
N VAL A 127 22.05 -18.65 -20.02
CA VAL A 127 21.83 -17.34 -19.40
C VAL A 127 21.81 -17.47 -17.88
N THR A 128 22.47 -16.53 -17.20
CA THR A 128 22.49 -16.40 -15.74
C THR A 128 21.82 -15.11 -15.24
N ALA A 129 21.20 -14.34 -16.13
CA ALA A 129 20.42 -13.16 -15.74
C ALA A 129 19.14 -13.57 -14.97
N PRO A 130 18.55 -12.67 -14.17
CA PRO A 130 17.23 -12.91 -13.59
C PRO A 130 16.17 -13.14 -14.68
N LEU A 131 15.26 -14.08 -14.42
CA LEU A 131 14.03 -14.19 -15.20
C LEU A 131 13.02 -13.18 -14.67
N VAL A 132 12.54 -12.29 -15.54
CA VAL A 132 11.58 -11.25 -15.19
C VAL A 132 10.23 -11.58 -15.81
N VAL A 133 9.17 -11.49 -15.01
CA VAL A 133 7.77 -11.58 -15.48
C VAL A 133 7.20 -10.17 -15.63
N GLU A 134 6.48 -9.93 -16.72
CA GLU A 134 5.80 -8.68 -17.00
C GLU A 134 4.34 -8.94 -17.36
N SER A 135 3.45 -8.10 -16.86
CA SER A 135 2.04 -8.14 -17.23
C SER A 135 1.39 -6.76 -17.10
N PRO A 136 0.63 -6.28 -18.11
CA PRO A 136 -0.15 -5.06 -17.97
C PRO A 136 -1.23 -5.19 -16.88
N ASN A 137 -1.61 -6.42 -16.53
CA ASN A 137 -2.58 -6.71 -15.48
C ASN A 137 -1.98 -6.69 -14.06
N SER A 138 -0.66 -6.57 -13.92
CA SER A 138 0.06 -6.58 -12.64
C SER A 138 0.31 -5.20 -12.02
N GLY A 139 0.23 -4.12 -12.81
CA GLY A 139 0.69 -2.79 -12.39
C GLY A 139 -0.01 -2.20 -11.15
N PRO A 140 0.50 -1.10 -10.57
CA PRO A 140 -0.09 -0.49 -9.38
C PRO A 140 -1.53 0.00 -9.65
N THR A 141 -2.43 -0.07 -8.67
CA THR A 141 -3.80 0.45 -8.80
C THR A 141 -3.93 1.92 -8.38
N SER A 142 -2.85 2.50 -7.87
CA SER A 142 -2.79 3.90 -7.45
C SER A 142 -1.39 4.45 -7.69
N LEU A 143 -1.28 5.74 -7.93
CA LEU A 143 0.01 6.43 -8.01
C LEU A 143 0.15 7.35 -6.80
N ARG A 144 1.24 7.20 -6.05
CA ARG A 144 1.54 8.06 -4.90
C ARG A 144 1.63 9.53 -5.33
N SER A 145 1.18 10.44 -4.47
CA SER A 145 1.37 11.87 -4.68
C SER A 145 2.85 12.23 -4.83
N ARG A 146 3.18 13.18 -5.71
CA ARG A 146 4.51 13.80 -5.80
C ARG A 146 4.48 15.26 -5.34
N GLY A 147 3.44 15.64 -4.58
CA GLY A 147 3.26 16.99 -4.05
C GLY A 147 2.61 17.98 -5.02
N GLU A 148 2.07 17.52 -6.15
CA GLU A 148 1.45 18.41 -7.13
C GLU A 148 0.13 19.01 -6.62
N LYS A 149 -0.06 20.32 -6.79
CA LYS A 149 -1.31 21.04 -6.46
C LYS A 149 -2.50 20.64 -7.34
N GLU A 150 -2.22 20.33 -8.60
CA GLU A 150 -3.18 19.87 -9.62
C GLU A 150 -2.54 18.70 -10.39
N PRO A 151 -2.54 17.48 -9.84
CA PRO A 151 -1.89 16.34 -10.47
C PRO A 151 -2.57 15.95 -11.79
N ALA A 152 -1.77 15.62 -12.81
CA ALA A 152 -2.30 15.04 -14.04
C ALA A 152 -2.88 13.63 -13.81
N MET A 153 -3.92 13.29 -14.58
CA MET A 153 -4.53 11.96 -14.56
C MET A 153 -3.71 10.98 -15.40
N GLU A 154 -2.79 10.26 -14.77
CA GLU A 154 -1.92 9.24 -15.38
C GLU A 154 -2.48 7.81 -15.20
N LEU A 155 -3.30 7.59 -14.16
CA LEU A 155 -3.91 6.30 -13.84
C LEU A 155 -5.43 6.45 -13.68
N THR A 156 -6.19 5.93 -14.65
CA THR A 156 -7.64 6.00 -14.69
C THR A 156 -8.30 4.81 -13.98
N GLN A 157 -9.60 4.90 -13.72
CA GLN A 157 -10.41 3.78 -13.21
C GLN A 157 -10.39 2.55 -14.14
N GLU A 158 -10.20 2.74 -15.44
CA GLU A 158 -10.03 1.63 -16.39
C GLU A 158 -8.71 0.90 -16.15
N HIS A 159 -7.61 1.63 -15.93
CA HIS A 159 -6.34 1.02 -15.53
C HIS A 159 -6.48 0.24 -14.22
N VAL A 160 -7.22 0.77 -13.22
CA VAL A 160 -7.49 0.07 -11.95
C VAL A 160 -8.22 -1.26 -12.18
N LYS A 161 -9.21 -1.26 -13.09
CA LYS A 161 -9.99 -2.46 -13.44
C LYS A 161 -9.12 -3.51 -14.11
N GLU A 162 -8.30 -3.11 -15.09
CA GLU A 162 -7.40 -4.01 -15.82
C GLU A 162 -6.26 -4.58 -14.96
N ARG A 163 -5.82 -3.85 -13.93
CA ARG A 163 -4.72 -4.23 -13.03
C ARG A 163 -5.18 -5.12 -11.86
N TRP A 164 -5.97 -6.13 -12.17
CA TRP A 164 -6.63 -7.02 -11.19
C TRP A 164 -5.69 -8.01 -10.48
N ALA A 165 -4.50 -8.29 -11.04
CA ALA A 165 -3.57 -9.30 -10.53
C ALA A 165 -2.28 -8.68 -9.98
N ASN A 166 -1.47 -9.45 -9.24
CA ASN A 166 -0.04 -9.17 -9.07
C ASN A 166 0.76 -10.42 -9.43
N LEU A 167 1.70 -10.31 -10.37
CA LEU A 167 2.53 -11.40 -10.88
C LEU A 167 3.99 -11.12 -10.53
N GLU A 168 4.65 -12.06 -9.87
CA GLU A 168 6.04 -11.87 -9.41
C GLU A 168 6.80 -13.20 -9.40
N MET A 169 8.09 -13.16 -9.75
CA MET A 169 8.98 -14.30 -9.58
C MET A 169 9.48 -14.37 -8.14
N TYR A 170 9.27 -15.50 -7.46
CA TYR A 170 9.81 -15.71 -6.11
C TYR A 170 11.32 -15.96 -6.18
N HIS A 171 12.09 -15.06 -5.56
CA HIS A 171 13.54 -15.05 -5.61
C HIS A 171 14.22 -15.12 -4.23
N ASP A 172 13.42 -15.22 -3.16
CA ASP A 172 13.93 -15.34 -1.79
C ASP A 172 14.52 -16.73 -1.51
N PRO A 173 15.46 -16.85 -0.56
CA PRO A 173 15.99 -18.14 -0.14
C PRO A 173 14.86 -19.15 0.18
N PRO A 174 15.00 -20.44 -0.20
CA PRO A 174 16.18 -21.09 -0.78
C PRO A 174 16.31 -20.98 -2.31
N MET A 175 15.46 -20.21 -2.98
CA MET A 175 15.59 -19.93 -4.41
C MET A 175 16.70 -18.91 -4.66
N ALA A 176 17.06 -18.72 -5.92
CA ALA A 176 18.06 -17.74 -6.34
C ALA A 176 17.44 -16.74 -7.30
N ALA A 177 17.78 -15.45 -7.15
CA ALA A 177 17.30 -14.39 -8.03
C ALA A 177 17.78 -14.52 -9.49
N ARG A 178 18.85 -15.27 -9.73
CA ARG A 178 19.50 -15.43 -11.04
C ARG A 178 19.29 -16.85 -11.54
N LEU A 179 19.12 -16.99 -12.85
CA LEU A 179 19.17 -18.29 -13.50
C LEU A 179 20.54 -18.94 -13.28
N SER A 180 20.55 -20.25 -13.18
CA SER A 180 21.75 -21.06 -12.91
C SER A 180 22.65 -21.24 -14.14
N GLY A 181 22.11 -21.03 -15.34
CA GLY A 181 22.74 -21.39 -16.60
C GLY A 181 22.56 -22.86 -17.00
N LEU A 182 21.83 -23.66 -16.20
CA LEU A 182 21.46 -25.03 -16.56
C LEU A 182 20.52 -25.05 -17.76
N GLY A 183 20.68 -26.04 -18.65
CA GLY A 183 19.85 -26.18 -19.85
C GLY A 183 18.36 -26.37 -19.57
N ILE A 184 17.99 -26.92 -18.41
CA ILE A 184 16.63 -26.93 -17.86
C ILE A 184 16.70 -26.47 -16.42
N GLU A 185 15.82 -25.55 -16.05
CA GLU A 185 15.66 -25.12 -14.67
C GLU A 185 14.22 -24.64 -14.38
N TYR A 186 13.72 -24.81 -13.15
CA TYR A 186 12.37 -24.39 -12.73
C TYR A 186 12.41 -23.22 -11.76
N GLN A 187 11.53 -22.24 -12.00
CA GLN A 187 11.36 -21.05 -11.16
C GLN A 187 9.92 -20.99 -10.62
N ILE A 188 9.70 -20.26 -9.53
CA ILE A 188 8.37 -20.10 -8.92
C ILE A 188 7.77 -18.76 -9.34
N LEU A 189 6.58 -18.80 -9.94
CA LEU A 189 5.76 -17.64 -10.24
C LEU A 189 4.62 -17.53 -9.22
N GLN A 190 4.55 -16.39 -8.54
CA GLN A 190 3.47 -16.04 -7.62
C GLN A 190 2.43 -15.21 -8.37
N ILE A 191 1.16 -15.57 -8.22
CA ILE A 191 0.04 -14.81 -8.78
C ILE A 191 -0.99 -14.54 -7.70
N TYR A 192 -1.15 -13.27 -7.33
CA TYR A 192 -2.25 -12.78 -6.51
C TYR A 192 -3.40 -12.30 -7.39
N SER A 193 -4.65 -12.55 -6.95
CA SER A 193 -5.83 -11.94 -7.58
C SER A 193 -6.62 -11.05 -6.61
N ARG A 194 -6.93 -9.82 -7.03
CA ARG A 194 -7.91 -8.97 -6.32
C ARG A 194 -9.34 -9.43 -6.53
N ASP A 195 -9.64 -10.00 -7.69
CA ASP A 195 -11.00 -10.23 -8.20
C ASP A 195 -11.31 -11.74 -8.28
N HIS A 196 -12.59 -12.10 -8.41
CA HIS A 196 -13.04 -13.48 -8.69
C HIS A 196 -13.64 -13.62 -10.10
N GLY A 197 -13.96 -14.85 -10.49
CA GLY A 197 -14.55 -15.19 -11.78
C GLY A 197 -13.50 -15.36 -12.88
N GLN A 198 -13.92 -15.26 -14.14
CA GLN A 198 -13.01 -15.39 -15.27
C GLN A 198 -12.27 -14.08 -15.56
N ARG A 199 -10.94 -14.14 -15.64
CA ARG A 199 -10.09 -13.01 -16.01
C ARG A 199 -8.94 -13.49 -16.89
N SER A 200 -8.61 -12.71 -17.91
CA SER A 200 -7.42 -12.99 -18.73
C SER A 200 -6.25 -12.12 -18.26
N ALA A 201 -5.06 -12.70 -18.21
CA ALA A 201 -3.82 -11.94 -18.05
C ALA A 201 -2.90 -12.17 -19.24
N LYS A 202 -2.31 -11.09 -19.74
CA LYS A 202 -1.17 -11.18 -20.66
C LYS A 202 0.10 -11.33 -19.84
N ILE A 203 0.84 -12.42 -20.02
CA ILE A 203 2.04 -12.75 -19.26
C ILE A 203 3.23 -12.81 -20.21
N ALA A 204 4.21 -11.95 -20.00
CA ALA A 204 5.44 -11.88 -20.76
C ALA A 204 6.66 -12.21 -19.89
N PHE A 205 7.72 -12.72 -20.52
CA PHE A 205 8.99 -12.97 -19.85
C PHE A 205 10.16 -12.33 -20.59
N ASN A 206 11.18 -11.90 -19.85
CA ASN A 206 12.46 -11.45 -20.38
C ASN A 206 13.61 -11.82 -19.43
N VAL A 207 14.85 -11.73 -19.93
CA VAL A 207 16.08 -11.99 -19.15
C VAL A 207 17.08 -10.83 -19.28
N GLY A 208 16.57 -9.61 -19.49
CA GLY A 208 17.36 -8.39 -19.70
C GLY A 208 16.93 -7.55 -20.90
N GLN A 209 17.58 -6.40 -21.11
CA GLN A 209 17.26 -5.51 -22.24
C GLN A 209 17.61 -6.18 -23.59
N GLY A 210 16.70 -6.07 -24.56
CA GLY A 210 16.90 -6.57 -25.92
C GLY A 210 16.62 -8.06 -26.13
N THR A 211 16.15 -8.80 -25.11
CA THR A 211 15.82 -10.24 -25.21
C THR A 211 14.43 -10.52 -25.78
N GLN A 212 13.72 -9.45 -26.18
CA GLN A 212 12.38 -9.54 -26.76
C GLN A 212 12.49 -10.09 -28.18
N ASP A 213 11.75 -11.15 -28.47
CA ASP A 213 11.72 -11.69 -29.83
C ASP A 213 10.98 -10.73 -30.78
N ILE A 214 11.52 -10.57 -31.98
CA ILE A 214 10.93 -9.74 -33.04
C ILE A 214 9.70 -10.49 -33.55
N GLY A 215 8.52 -10.15 -33.02
CA GLY A 215 7.24 -10.75 -33.41
C GLY A 215 6.28 -11.15 -32.29
N PHE A 216 6.38 -10.56 -31.09
CA PHE A 216 5.43 -10.76 -29.97
C PHE A 216 5.34 -12.21 -29.45
N ARG A 217 6.44 -12.97 -29.50
CA ARG A 217 6.47 -14.38 -29.04
C ARG A 217 6.88 -14.57 -27.59
N ASN A 218 7.26 -13.49 -26.92
CA ASN A 218 7.69 -13.54 -25.52
C ASN A 218 6.51 -13.38 -24.54
N ASP A 219 5.27 -13.41 -25.02
CA ASP A 219 4.08 -13.31 -24.20
C ASP A 219 3.01 -14.35 -24.59
N ILE A 220 2.14 -14.64 -23.62
CA ILE A 220 0.94 -15.47 -23.78
C ILE A 220 -0.25 -14.80 -23.12
N LEU A 221 -1.45 -15.10 -23.60
CA LEU A 221 -2.71 -14.74 -22.95
C LEU A 221 -3.27 -15.96 -22.22
N VAL A 222 -3.37 -15.89 -20.89
CA VAL A 222 -3.89 -16.97 -20.04
C VAL A 222 -5.24 -16.56 -19.47
N LEU A 223 -6.27 -17.37 -19.71
CA LEU A 223 -7.58 -17.23 -19.05
C LEU A 223 -7.57 -17.95 -17.71
N PHE A 224 -7.73 -17.22 -16.61
CA PHE A 224 -7.82 -17.75 -15.27
C PHE A 224 -9.26 -17.97 -14.84
N ASN A 225 -9.51 -19.09 -14.16
CA ASN A 225 -10.72 -19.29 -13.36
C ASN A 225 -10.38 -18.96 -11.90
N ILE A 226 -11.03 -17.95 -11.34
CA ILE A 226 -10.70 -17.44 -10.02
C ILE A 226 -11.82 -17.74 -9.05
N GLU A 227 -11.56 -18.62 -8.09
CA GLU A 227 -12.49 -19.00 -7.04
C GLU A 227 -12.81 -17.81 -6.14
N GLN A 228 -14.07 -17.73 -5.71
CA GLN A 228 -14.51 -16.65 -4.84
C GLN A 228 -14.04 -16.88 -3.40
N ALA A 229 -13.48 -15.84 -2.78
CA ALA A 229 -13.14 -15.87 -1.37
C ALA A 229 -14.39 -15.82 -0.50
N ARG A 230 -14.29 -16.35 0.72
CA ARG A 230 -15.41 -16.36 1.65
C ARG A 230 -15.66 -14.96 2.20
N PRO A 231 -16.89 -14.42 2.08
CA PRO A 231 -17.26 -13.21 2.81
C PRO A 231 -17.43 -13.56 4.29
N ILE A 232 -16.64 -12.91 5.14
CA ILE A 232 -16.71 -13.00 6.59
C ILE A 232 -17.26 -11.69 7.12
N THR A 233 -18.47 -11.74 7.69
CA THR A 233 -19.10 -10.60 8.38
C THR A 233 -18.46 -10.40 9.75
N LEU A 234 -18.06 -9.17 10.04
CA LEU A 234 -17.49 -8.77 11.31
C LEU A 234 -18.59 -8.13 12.15
N ARG A 235 -18.92 -8.73 13.30
CA ARG A 235 -19.85 -8.17 14.28
C ARG A 235 -19.03 -7.38 15.30
N VAL A 236 -19.13 -6.05 15.26
CA VAL A 236 -18.24 -5.15 16.02
C VAL A 236 -19.06 -4.41 17.06
N ARG A 237 -18.70 -4.58 18.33
CA ARG A 237 -19.34 -3.92 19.47
C ARG A 237 -18.35 -3.06 20.25
N ASP A 238 -18.77 -1.85 20.61
CA ASP A 238 -18.02 -0.98 21.53
C ASP A 238 -18.09 -1.50 22.99
N GLU A 239 -17.42 -0.84 23.93
CA GLU A 239 -17.40 -1.24 25.35
C GLU A 239 -18.78 -1.24 26.04
N LYS A 240 -19.81 -0.66 25.42
CA LYS A 240 -21.20 -0.64 25.91
C LYS A 240 -22.06 -1.72 25.27
N GLY A 241 -21.52 -2.44 24.28
CA GLY A 241 -22.24 -3.46 23.52
C GLY A 241 -22.98 -2.93 22.29
N GLU A 242 -22.73 -1.68 21.90
CA GLU A 242 -23.39 -1.02 20.76
C GLU A 242 -22.61 -1.24 19.46
N PRO A 243 -23.28 -1.24 18.28
CA PRO A 243 -22.59 -1.29 16.98
C PRO A 243 -21.51 -0.21 16.84
N SER A 244 -20.30 -0.59 16.43
CA SER A 244 -19.18 0.33 16.30
C SER A 244 -18.28 0.00 15.12
N ILE A 245 -17.18 0.72 14.99
CA ILE A 245 -16.10 0.46 14.03
C ILE A 245 -14.81 0.12 14.78
N ALA A 246 -14.02 -0.78 14.20
CA ALA A 246 -12.75 -1.19 14.75
C ALA A 246 -11.67 -1.23 13.66
N SER A 247 -10.43 -1.09 14.11
CA SER A 247 -9.21 -1.34 13.36
C SER A 247 -8.95 -2.86 13.33
N PHE A 248 -8.58 -3.41 12.17
CA PHE A 248 -8.29 -4.84 11.98
C PHE A 248 -7.01 -5.06 11.20
N THR A 249 -6.08 -5.82 11.75
CA THR A 249 -4.91 -6.34 11.02
C THR A 249 -5.07 -7.85 10.89
N ILE A 250 -5.28 -8.31 9.66
CA ILE A 250 -5.55 -9.73 9.36
C ILE A 250 -4.34 -10.33 8.65
N LYS A 251 -3.74 -11.35 9.24
CA LYS A 251 -2.58 -12.07 8.69
C LYS A 251 -2.84 -13.55 8.60
N ASP A 252 -2.30 -14.21 7.59
CA ASP A 252 -2.24 -15.67 7.57
C ASP A 252 -0.93 -16.20 8.20
N LEU A 253 -0.73 -17.52 8.15
CA LEU A 253 0.47 -18.18 8.68
C LEU A 253 1.77 -17.77 7.98
N GLN A 254 1.70 -17.25 6.75
CA GLN A 254 2.84 -16.73 6.01
C GLN A 254 3.07 -15.23 6.27
N GLY A 255 2.28 -14.61 7.15
CA GLY A 255 2.34 -13.18 7.45
C GLY A 255 1.75 -12.29 6.37
N ARG A 256 1.07 -12.85 5.35
CA ARG A 256 0.44 -12.07 4.27
C ARG A 256 -0.75 -11.31 4.85
N ILE A 257 -0.87 -10.02 4.49
CA ILE A 257 -1.92 -9.13 5.02
C ILE A 257 -3.17 -9.20 4.13
N TYR A 258 -4.35 -9.22 4.76
CA TYR A 258 -5.65 -9.27 4.10
C TYR A 258 -6.54 -8.06 4.47
N PRO A 259 -7.14 -7.36 3.49
CA PRO A 259 -6.88 -7.46 2.05
C PRO A 259 -5.44 -7.07 1.68
N ASN A 260 -4.90 -7.55 0.56
CA ASN A 260 -3.51 -7.27 0.18
C ASN A 260 -3.30 -5.77 -0.13
N PRO A 261 -2.35 -5.08 0.56
CA PRO A 261 -2.10 -3.64 0.38
C PRO A 261 -1.84 -3.19 -1.06
N SER A 262 -1.14 -4.00 -1.87
CA SER A 262 -0.74 -3.65 -3.25
C SER A 262 -1.88 -3.29 -4.20
N LYS A 263 -3.11 -3.71 -3.87
CA LYS A 263 -4.31 -3.50 -4.70
C LYS A 263 -5.44 -2.80 -3.96
N ARG A 264 -5.13 -2.19 -2.81
CA ARG A 264 -6.10 -1.42 -2.04
C ARG A 264 -6.31 -0.04 -2.66
N LEU A 265 -7.51 0.46 -2.47
CA LEU A 265 -7.95 1.83 -2.69
C LEU A 265 -8.87 2.18 -1.52
N ALA A 266 -9.19 3.46 -1.36
CA ALA A 266 -10.23 3.92 -0.45
C ALA A 266 -11.46 2.97 -0.44
N PRO A 267 -11.97 2.57 0.73
CA PRO A 267 -11.61 3.08 2.07
C PRO A 267 -10.42 2.37 2.75
N ASP A 268 -9.79 1.39 2.09
CA ASP A 268 -8.65 0.67 2.64
C ASP A 268 -7.36 1.31 2.11
N PHE A 269 -6.53 1.90 2.97
CA PHE A 269 -5.35 2.60 2.48
C PHE A 269 -4.21 1.61 2.14
N PRO A 270 -3.52 1.79 1.00
CA PRO A 270 -2.48 0.85 0.54
C PRO A 270 -1.20 0.91 1.37
N PHE A 271 -0.99 1.97 2.15
CA PHE A 271 0.17 2.15 3.01
C PHE A 271 -0.06 1.67 4.46
N GLN A 272 -1.31 1.39 4.85
CA GLN A 272 -1.63 0.92 6.20
C GLN A 272 -1.66 -0.61 6.26
N PRO A 273 -1.16 -1.25 7.34
CA PRO A 273 -1.35 -2.68 7.54
C PRO A 273 -2.81 -3.02 7.87
N GLN A 274 -3.45 -2.21 8.72
CA GLN A 274 -4.84 -2.39 9.15
C GLN A 274 -5.86 -1.95 8.10
N VAL A 275 -7.10 -2.39 8.29
CA VAL A 275 -8.31 -1.85 7.67
C VAL A 275 -9.35 -1.56 8.74
N TYR A 276 -10.29 -0.66 8.45
CA TYR A 276 -11.36 -0.33 9.38
C TYR A 276 -12.68 -0.92 8.92
N ARG A 277 -13.42 -1.56 9.82
CA ARG A 277 -14.71 -2.18 9.52
C ARG A 277 -15.74 -1.87 10.59
N ALA A 278 -16.91 -1.42 10.15
CA ALA A 278 -18.08 -1.21 11.00
C ALA A 278 -18.83 -2.53 11.24
N ASP A 279 -19.70 -2.56 12.25
CA ASP A 279 -20.57 -3.71 12.52
C ASP A 279 -21.36 -4.14 11.27
N GLY A 280 -21.29 -5.44 10.96
CA GLY A 280 -21.97 -6.04 9.82
C GLY A 280 -21.18 -5.97 8.50
N GLU A 281 -20.11 -5.18 8.42
CA GLU A 281 -19.26 -5.14 7.24
C GLU A 281 -18.43 -6.42 7.09
N GLN A 282 -17.89 -6.61 5.89
CA GLN A 282 -17.24 -7.86 5.50
C GLN A 282 -15.79 -7.68 5.13
N VAL A 283 -15.03 -8.76 5.32
CA VAL A 283 -13.74 -9.01 4.68
C VAL A 283 -13.84 -10.30 3.87
N ARG A 284 -13.10 -10.38 2.77
CA ARG A 284 -13.04 -11.58 1.93
C ARG A 284 -11.74 -12.31 2.22
N LEU A 285 -11.85 -13.55 2.69
CA LEU A 285 -10.70 -14.38 3.04
C LEU A 285 -10.76 -15.68 2.24
N PRO A 286 -9.67 -16.07 1.57
CA PRO A 286 -9.48 -17.44 1.11
C PRO A 286 -9.58 -18.46 2.25
N ASP A 287 -9.65 -19.74 1.90
CA ASP A 287 -9.54 -20.79 2.89
C ASP A 287 -8.12 -20.80 3.48
N GLY A 288 -8.02 -20.88 4.81
CA GLY A 288 -6.74 -20.84 5.51
C GLY A 288 -6.85 -20.50 7.00
N TYR A 289 -5.72 -20.41 7.68
CA TYR A 289 -5.64 -20.05 9.10
C TYR A 289 -5.18 -18.61 9.27
N TYR A 290 -5.89 -17.85 10.12
CA TYR A 290 -5.70 -16.41 10.26
C TYR A 290 -5.50 -15.98 11.70
N SER A 291 -4.63 -14.99 11.88
CA SER A 291 -4.49 -14.17 13.08
C SER A 291 -5.11 -12.80 12.80
N ILE A 292 -6.12 -12.42 13.57
CA ILE A 292 -6.88 -11.18 13.44
C ILE A 292 -6.63 -10.35 14.70
N GLU A 293 -5.76 -9.34 14.59
CA GLU A 293 -5.62 -8.31 15.62
C GLU A 293 -6.71 -7.24 15.42
N PHE A 294 -7.35 -6.79 16.50
CA PHE A 294 -8.35 -5.73 16.46
C PHE A 294 -8.24 -4.77 17.65
N GLY A 295 -8.71 -3.54 17.46
CA GLY A 295 -8.70 -2.48 18.47
C GLY A 295 -9.44 -1.22 18.04
N GLY A 296 -9.40 -0.18 18.89
CA GLY A 296 -10.12 1.08 18.68
C GLY A 296 -9.28 2.33 18.96
N GLY A 297 -7.96 2.27 18.75
CA GLY A 297 -7.02 3.35 19.12
C GLY A 297 -6.32 3.16 20.47
N PRO A 298 -5.52 4.15 20.90
CA PRO A 298 -4.66 4.04 22.09
C PRO A 298 -5.42 3.84 23.40
N GLU A 299 -6.70 4.24 23.46
CA GLU A 299 -7.57 4.12 24.65
C GLU A 299 -8.21 2.73 24.81
N PHE A 300 -7.91 1.79 23.89
CA PHE A 300 -8.44 0.44 23.85
C PHE A 300 -7.33 -0.61 23.92
N TYR A 301 -7.63 -1.77 24.52
CA TYR A 301 -6.75 -2.92 24.42
C TYR A 301 -6.73 -3.47 23.00
N ARG A 302 -5.53 -3.75 22.47
CA ARG A 302 -5.38 -4.60 21.29
C ARG A 302 -5.63 -6.05 21.68
N ARG A 303 -6.43 -6.74 20.88
CA ARG A 303 -6.82 -8.14 21.10
C ARG A 303 -6.57 -8.92 19.81
N THR A 304 -6.21 -10.20 19.95
CA THR A 304 -5.96 -11.08 18.81
C THR A 304 -6.86 -12.29 18.87
N LYS A 305 -7.44 -12.67 17.73
CA LYS A 305 -8.22 -13.89 17.56
C LYS A 305 -7.59 -14.72 16.45
N GLU A 306 -7.34 -15.99 16.75
CA GLU A 306 -6.78 -16.93 15.78
C GLU A 306 -7.78 -18.02 15.46
N LEU A 307 -7.98 -18.29 14.17
CA LEU A 307 -8.97 -19.27 13.73
C LEU A 307 -8.73 -19.75 12.29
N PRO A 308 -9.15 -20.98 11.97
CA PRO A 308 -9.29 -21.43 10.59
C PRO A 308 -10.55 -20.85 9.94
N ILE A 309 -10.45 -20.53 8.65
CA ILE A 309 -11.55 -20.19 7.75
C ILE A 309 -11.60 -21.32 6.71
N GLU A 310 -12.36 -22.38 6.98
CA GLU A 310 -12.49 -23.56 6.12
C GLU A 310 -13.89 -24.18 6.26
N GLY A 311 -14.37 -24.89 5.24
CA GLY A 311 -15.57 -25.74 5.33
C GLY A 311 -16.83 -25.04 5.89
N ASN A 312 -17.27 -25.47 7.08
CA ASN A 312 -18.44 -24.96 7.83
C ASN A 312 -18.09 -23.79 8.77
N ALA A 313 -16.93 -23.13 8.62
CA ALA A 313 -16.53 -22.02 9.48
C ALA A 313 -17.62 -20.93 9.59
N PRO A 314 -17.74 -20.25 10.75
CA PRO A 314 -18.70 -19.18 10.93
C PRO A 314 -18.50 -18.10 9.88
N ARG A 315 -19.59 -17.75 9.17
CA ARG A 315 -19.59 -16.59 8.27
C ARG A 315 -19.66 -15.26 9.02
N GLU A 316 -19.79 -15.32 10.35
CA GLU A 316 -19.81 -14.16 11.23
C GLU A 316 -18.79 -14.33 12.36
N LEU A 317 -17.99 -13.29 12.61
CA LEU A 317 -17.03 -13.24 13.71
C LEU A 317 -17.33 -12.05 14.61
N SER A 318 -17.51 -12.30 15.91
CA SER A 318 -17.74 -11.26 16.90
C SER A 318 -16.46 -10.69 17.49
N PHE A 319 -16.42 -9.37 17.60
CA PHE A 319 -15.32 -8.57 18.14
C PHE A 319 -15.90 -7.54 19.11
N GLN A 320 -15.51 -7.69 20.38
CA GLN A 320 -15.91 -6.82 21.47
C GLN A 320 -14.73 -5.92 21.83
N LEU A 321 -14.84 -4.63 21.55
CA LEU A 321 -13.84 -3.65 21.96
C LEU A 321 -13.81 -3.55 23.48
N GLN A 322 -12.60 -3.39 24.02
CA GLN A 322 -12.38 -3.20 25.45
C GLN A 322 -11.58 -1.94 25.70
N ARG A 323 -12.29 -0.89 26.07
CA ARG A 323 -11.71 0.39 26.48
C ARG A 323 -11.05 0.26 27.85
N TRP A 324 -9.83 0.77 28.02
CA TRP A 324 -9.12 0.75 29.31
C TRP A 324 -9.16 2.10 30.02
N ILE A 325 -9.34 3.19 29.27
CA ILE A 325 -9.58 4.53 29.80
C ILE A 325 -10.58 5.27 28.91
N ASP A 326 -11.42 6.10 29.53
CA ASP A 326 -12.30 7.03 28.83
C ASP A 326 -12.08 8.44 29.38
N PRO A 327 -11.16 9.23 28.81
CA PRO A 327 -10.88 10.59 29.27
C PRO A 327 -12.11 11.50 29.18
N SER A 328 -13.04 11.23 28.24
CA SER A 328 -14.24 12.05 28.04
C SER A 328 -15.19 12.03 29.23
N LYS A 329 -15.21 10.94 30.01
CA LYS A 329 -15.97 10.85 31.28
C LYS A 329 -15.48 11.81 32.35
N TYR A 330 -14.24 12.29 32.21
CA TYR A 330 -13.64 13.31 33.05
C TYR A 330 -13.62 14.67 32.35
N GLY A 331 -14.37 14.86 31.26
CA GLY A 331 -14.42 16.09 30.48
C GLY A 331 -13.15 16.37 29.66
N TRP A 332 -12.27 15.38 29.45
CA TRP A 332 -11.10 15.51 28.59
C TRP A 332 -11.39 14.91 27.22
N TRP A 333 -11.39 15.74 26.18
CA TRP A 333 -11.77 15.36 24.83
C TRP A 333 -10.54 15.31 23.92
N SER A 334 -10.30 14.16 23.30
CA SER A 334 -9.15 13.95 22.42
C SER A 334 -9.32 14.62 21.06
N GLY A 335 -8.24 15.08 20.46
CA GLY A 335 -8.25 15.52 19.08
C GLY A 335 -6.88 15.47 18.43
N ASP A 336 -6.92 15.29 17.12
CA ASP A 336 -5.78 15.42 16.22
C ASP A 336 -6.13 16.55 15.26
N HIS A 337 -5.40 17.65 15.36
CA HIS A 337 -5.70 18.83 14.58
C HIS A 337 -4.96 18.86 13.23
N HIS A 338 -4.16 17.83 12.91
CA HIS A 338 -3.36 17.79 11.69
C HIS A 338 -3.48 16.44 10.98
N VAL A 339 -4.46 16.35 10.09
CA VAL A 339 -4.73 15.15 9.28
C VAL A 339 -4.91 15.57 7.83
N HIS A 340 -4.32 14.86 6.88
CA HIS A 340 -4.45 15.14 5.45
C HIS A 340 -5.25 14.07 4.72
N ALA A 341 -6.03 14.52 3.73
CA ALA A 341 -6.74 13.65 2.79
C ALA A 341 -5.99 13.47 1.45
N SER A 342 -4.89 14.18 1.22
CA SER A 342 -4.05 14.12 0.01
C SER A 342 -2.58 14.30 0.36
N GLY A 343 -1.70 14.08 -0.62
CA GLY A 343 -0.25 14.22 -0.41
C GLY A 343 0.40 13.06 0.33
N CYS A 344 1.73 13.09 0.43
CA CYS A 344 2.51 12.10 1.17
C CYS A 344 2.20 10.64 0.76
N SER A 345 1.73 9.80 1.68
CA SER A 345 1.40 8.39 1.39
C SER A 345 0.06 8.22 0.65
N HIS A 346 -0.79 9.26 0.58
CA HIS A 346 -1.98 9.23 -0.27
C HIS A 346 -1.62 9.23 -1.76
N TYR A 347 -2.55 8.72 -2.56
CA TYR A 347 -2.39 8.63 -4.00
C TYR A 347 -2.96 9.86 -4.71
N LYS A 348 -2.24 10.37 -5.72
CA LYS A 348 -2.74 11.41 -6.64
C LYS A 348 -3.75 10.87 -7.65
N ASN A 349 -3.62 9.60 -8.02
CA ASN A 349 -4.54 8.92 -8.93
C ASN A 349 -4.96 7.59 -8.30
N PRO A 350 -6.24 7.21 -8.40
CA PRO A 350 -7.22 7.74 -9.35
C PRO A 350 -8.13 8.87 -8.84
N THR A 351 -7.99 9.36 -7.60
CA THR A 351 -8.94 10.33 -7.00
C THR A 351 -8.33 11.53 -6.28
N GLU A 352 -7.06 11.88 -6.54
CA GLU A 352 -6.43 13.11 -6.00
C GLU A 352 -6.51 13.19 -4.46
N GLY A 353 -6.13 12.10 -3.79
CA GLY A 353 -6.35 11.87 -2.37
C GLY A 353 -7.56 10.98 -2.11
N VAL A 354 -8.06 11.04 -0.89
CA VAL A 354 -9.23 10.32 -0.39
C VAL A 354 -10.36 11.29 -0.08
N ARG A 355 -11.56 10.77 0.20
CA ARG A 355 -12.76 11.58 0.42
C ARG A 355 -13.16 11.64 1.90
N PRO A 356 -14.05 12.57 2.29
CA PRO A 356 -14.54 12.65 3.66
C PRO A 356 -15.10 11.33 4.21
N GLU A 357 -15.77 10.51 3.38
CA GLU A 357 -16.28 9.19 3.77
C GLU A 357 -15.18 8.18 4.16
N ASP A 358 -13.98 8.34 3.63
CA ASP A 358 -12.83 7.51 3.95
C ASP A 358 -12.14 8.02 5.21
N MET A 359 -12.04 9.35 5.38
CA MET A 359 -11.36 9.95 6.52
C MET A 359 -12.15 9.80 7.82
N ILE A 360 -13.49 9.98 7.79
CA ILE A 360 -14.32 9.75 8.98
C ILE A 360 -14.18 8.31 9.49
N ARG A 361 -13.91 7.36 8.59
CA ARG A 361 -13.68 5.96 8.95
C ARG A 361 -12.43 5.79 9.82
N GLN A 362 -11.35 6.51 9.51
CA GLN A 362 -10.12 6.53 10.32
C GLN A 362 -10.40 7.13 11.71
N ILE A 363 -11.05 8.30 11.75
CA ILE A 363 -11.40 9.02 13.00
C ILE A 363 -12.24 8.13 13.93
N LEU A 364 -13.29 7.51 13.39
CA LEU A 364 -14.16 6.63 14.16
C LEU A 364 -13.42 5.35 14.61
N GLY A 365 -12.62 4.76 13.71
CA GLY A 365 -11.86 3.53 13.97
C GLY A 365 -10.78 3.67 15.04
N GLU A 366 -10.19 4.85 15.18
CA GLU A 366 -9.20 5.18 16.20
C GLU A 366 -9.82 5.90 17.42
N ASN A 367 -11.15 5.95 17.51
CA ASN A 367 -11.93 6.59 18.57
C ASN A 367 -11.44 8.00 18.93
N LEU A 368 -11.14 8.80 17.92
CA LEU A 368 -10.72 10.18 18.09
C LEU A 368 -11.94 11.11 18.20
N ASN A 369 -11.98 12.01 19.21
CA ASN A 369 -13.16 12.88 19.36
C ASN A 369 -13.21 14.02 18.33
N ILE A 370 -12.07 14.62 18.00
CA ILE A 370 -11.92 15.64 16.95
C ILE A 370 -10.84 15.18 15.96
N GLY A 371 -11.17 15.10 14.67
CA GLY A 371 -10.17 15.03 13.60
C GLY A 371 -10.29 16.24 12.69
N ALA A 372 -9.28 17.11 12.67
CA ALA A 372 -9.21 18.23 11.74
C ALA A 372 -8.45 17.82 10.48
N VAL A 373 -9.16 17.81 9.35
CA VAL A 373 -8.64 17.45 8.05
C VAL A 373 -8.15 18.71 7.36
N LEU A 374 -6.83 18.89 7.30
CA LEU A 374 -6.18 20.06 6.74
C LEU A 374 -5.99 19.90 5.23
N THR A 375 -6.64 20.77 4.47
CA THR A 375 -6.36 20.97 3.05
C THR A 375 -5.04 21.73 2.92
N TRP A 376 -4.18 21.30 2.01
CA TRP A 376 -2.82 21.80 1.89
C TRP A 376 -2.33 21.64 0.45
N GLY A 377 -1.09 22.03 0.15
CA GLY A 377 -0.54 22.13 -1.20
C GLY A 377 -0.92 20.99 -2.16
N PRO A 378 -0.63 19.71 -1.87
CA PRO A 378 -0.94 18.60 -2.75
C PRO A 378 -2.43 18.39 -3.00
N SER A 379 -2.82 18.37 -4.27
CA SER A 379 -4.22 18.25 -4.71
C SER A 379 -5.14 19.35 -4.16
N TRP A 380 -4.59 20.52 -3.79
CA TRP A 380 -5.29 21.66 -3.20
C TRP A 380 -6.64 21.93 -3.88
N TYR A 381 -6.64 22.09 -5.21
CA TYR A 381 -7.82 22.52 -5.96
C TYR A 381 -8.91 21.45 -6.06
N TYR A 382 -8.56 20.17 -5.86
CA TYR A 382 -9.55 19.11 -5.69
C TYR A 382 -10.03 19.06 -4.24
N GLN A 383 -9.13 18.99 -3.26
CA GLN A 383 -9.49 18.73 -1.86
C GLN A 383 -10.24 19.90 -1.22
N LYS A 384 -9.96 21.15 -1.62
CA LYS A 384 -10.62 22.32 -1.04
C LYS A 384 -12.14 22.35 -1.20
N GLN A 385 -12.70 21.57 -2.13
CA GLN A 385 -14.16 21.43 -2.26
C GLN A 385 -14.84 20.84 -1.01
N PHE A 386 -14.07 20.18 -0.14
CA PHE A 386 -14.55 19.60 1.11
C PHE A 386 -14.47 20.56 2.30
N PHE A 387 -13.82 21.71 2.15
CA PHE A 387 -13.74 22.75 3.18
C PHE A 387 -15.12 23.36 3.46
N SER A 388 -15.36 23.66 4.74
CA SER A 388 -16.54 24.41 5.20
C SER A 388 -16.25 24.98 6.59
N SER A 389 -16.81 26.15 6.90
CA SER A 389 -16.75 26.75 8.24
C SER A 389 -17.59 26.04 9.32
N LYS A 390 -18.07 24.83 9.01
CA LYS A 390 -18.93 24.01 9.87
C LYS A 390 -18.40 22.59 9.92
N ASP A 391 -18.67 21.92 11.04
CA ASP A 391 -18.41 20.49 11.19
C ASP A 391 -19.01 19.70 10.03
N HIS A 392 -18.24 18.77 9.48
CA HIS A 392 -18.65 18.00 8.32
C HIS A 392 -19.89 17.16 8.65
N GLN A 393 -20.82 17.03 7.70
CA GLN A 393 -22.11 16.34 7.89
C GLN A 393 -22.00 14.85 8.29
N LEU A 394 -20.83 14.23 8.06
CA LEU A 394 -20.55 12.84 8.44
C LEU A 394 -20.15 12.68 9.92
N SER A 395 -19.92 13.79 10.63
CA SER A 395 -19.67 13.81 12.06
C SER A 395 -20.76 13.05 12.83
N LYS A 396 -20.37 12.40 13.91
CA LYS A 396 -21.27 11.71 14.84
C LYS A 396 -21.22 12.38 16.21
N ALA A 397 -22.12 11.97 17.09
CA ALA A 397 -22.06 12.40 18.49
C ALA A 397 -20.67 12.09 19.05
N GLU A 398 -20.02 13.13 19.60
CA GLU A 398 -18.69 13.06 20.21
C GLU A 398 -17.55 12.58 19.28
N ARG A 399 -17.76 12.64 17.96
CA ARG A 399 -16.81 12.29 16.91
C ARG A 399 -16.98 13.29 15.76
N VAL A 400 -16.23 14.38 15.83
CA VAL A 400 -16.34 15.50 14.90
C VAL A 400 -15.20 15.42 13.90
N MET A 401 -15.56 15.53 12.63
CA MET A 401 -14.61 15.78 11.54
C MET A 401 -14.83 17.20 11.05
N HIS A 402 -13.76 18.00 11.06
CA HIS A 402 -13.77 19.38 10.58
C HIS A 402 -12.72 19.54 9.49
N TYR A 403 -12.94 20.40 8.51
CA TYR A 403 -11.96 20.68 7.47
C TYR A 403 -11.38 22.08 7.68
N ASP A 404 -10.07 22.18 7.60
CA ASP A 404 -9.31 23.41 7.85
C ASP A 404 -8.08 23.45 6.91
N VAL A 405 -7.09 24.29 7.18
CA VAL A 405 -5.94 24.50 6.29
C VAL A 405 -4.60 24.28 6.99
N GLU A 406 -3.70 23.58 6.31
CA GLU A 406 -2.27 23.66 6.56
C GLU A 406 -1.64 24.53 5.46
N VAL A 407 -0.86 25.52 5.86
CA VAL A 407 -0.09 26.38 4.94
C VAL A 407 1.25 25.71 4.68
N SER A 408 1.25 24.76 3.76
CA SER A 408 2.41 23.96 3.33
C SER A 408 2.36 23.71 1.82
N GLY A 409 3.48 23.93 1.12
CA GLY A 409 3.52 24.04 -0.34
C GLY A 409 3.10 25.41 -0.89
N PHE A 410 2.99 26.41 0.00
CA PHE A 410 2.71 27.82 -0.29
C PHE A 410 4.02 28.63 -0.34
N PRO A 411 4.00 29.87 -0.86
CA PRO A 411 5.19 30.73 -0.87
C PRO A 411 5.86 30.91 0.49
N SER A 412 5.10 30.91 1.59
CA SER A 412 5.65 31.01 2.96
C SER A 412 6.27 29.72 3.50
N SER A 413 6.22 28.57 2.81
CA SER A 413 6.64 27.28 3.41
C SER A 413 8.08 27.27 3.97
N HIS A 414 8.96 28.13 3.47
CA HIS A 414 10.33 28.25 4.00
C HIS A 414 10.40 28.94 5.37
N ALA A 415 9.41 29.77 5.70
CA ALA A 415 9.25 30.46 6.98
C ALA A 415 8.69 29.53 8.08
N GLY A 416 8.14 28.41 7.67
CA GLY A 416 7.51 27.41 8.52
C GLY A 416 6.19 26.99 7.92
N HIS A 417 5.69 25.84 8.37
CA HIS A 417 4.35 25.41 8.03
C HIS A 417 3.41 25.79 9.16
N LEU A 418 2.20 26.19 8.78
CA LEU A 418 1.19 26.69 9.69
C LEU A 418 -0.04 25.81 9.70
N VAL A 419 -0.69 25.73 10.86
CA VAL A 419 -2.02 25.13 11.03
C VAL A 419 -3.00 26.24 11.38
N LEU A 420 -4.10 26.33 10.61
CA LEU A 420 -5.16 27.31 10.80
C LEU A 420 -6.47 26.58 11.07
N LEU A 421 -7.03 26.73 12.28
CA LEU A 421 -8.18 25.93 12.74
C LEU A 421 -9.40 26.80 13.06
N GLY A 422 -10.56 26.46 12.48
CA GLY A 422 -11.81 27.20 12.61
C GLY A 422 -11.93 28.36 11.63
N LEU A 423 -11.33 28.23 10.44
CA LEU A 423 -11.45 29.24 9.38
C LEU A 423 -12.90 29.39 8.91
N GLN A 424 -13.26 30.60 8.47
CA GLN A 424 -14.54 30.87 7.84
C GLN A 424 -14.45 30.79 6.30
N GLU A 425 -13.26 31.08 5.77
CA GLU A 425 -12.88 31.07 4.35
C GLU A 425 -11.45 30.55 4.21
N ASP A 426 -11.20 29.72 3.18
CA ASP A 426 -9.91 29.07 2.94
C ASP A 426 -9.05 29.78 1.88
N ASP A 427 -9.58 30.77 1.17
CA ASP A 427 -8.84 31.58 0.19
C ASP A 427 -8.30 32.89 0.79
N TYR A 428 -6.97 33.07 0.71
CA TYR A 428 -6.34 34.31 1.14
C TYR A 428 -6.83 35.51 0.32
N PRO A 429 -7.17 36.66 0.93
CA PRO A 429 -7.81 37.77 0.25
C PRO A 429 -6.99 38.32 -0.92
N GLY A 430 -7.65 38.54 -2.06
CA GLY A 430 -7.04 39.11 -3.25
C GLY A 430 -6.17 38.13 -4.05
N THR A 431 -6.19 36.84 -3.71
CA THR A 431 -5.52 35.78 -4.47
C THR A 431 -6.52 34.98 -5.30
N THR A 432 -6.03 34.40 -6.38
CA THR A 432 -6.73 33.45 -7.26
C THR A 432 -6.08 32.07 -7.23
N ARG A 433 -4.79 32.01 -6.87
CA ARG A 433 -4.01 30.79 -6.73
C ARG A 433 -3.17 30.82 -5.46
N VAL A 434 -2.85 29.63 -4.94
CA VAL A 434 -2.01 29.46 -3.75
C VAL A 434 -0.61 30.07 -3.90
N ASP A 435 -0.12 30.20 -5.13
CA ASP A 435 1.19 30.79 -5.44
C ASP A 435 1.23 32.31 -5.22
N GLU A 436 0.08 32.95 -5.04
CA GLU A 436 -0.06 34.40 -4.83
C GLU A 436 -0.20 34.76 -3.34
N TRP A 437 -0.22 33.75 -2.45
CA TRP A 437 -0.27 33.94 -1.00
C TRP A 437 1.01 34.62 -0.49
N PRO A 438 0.98 35.22 0.72
CA PRO A 438 2.17 35.82 1.34
C PRO A 438 3.36 34.86 1.36
N SER A 439 4.57 35.42 1.25
CA SER A 439 5.81 34.63 1.23
C SER A 439 6.48 34.51 2.60
N TRP A 440 5.77 34.81 3.69
CA TRP A 440 6.20 34.64 5.09
C TRP A 440 4.94 34.52 5.97
N ASP A 441 5.10 34.11 7.22
CA ASP A 441 3.99 33.52 7.99
C ASP A 441 3.06 34.55 8.66
N LEU A 442 3.63 35.66 9.16
CA LEU A 442 2.89 36.67 9.93
C LEU A 442 1.54 37.14 9.31
N PRO A 443 1.44 37.50 8.01
CA PRO A 443 0.20 37.99 7.43
C PRO A 443 -0.87 36.89 7.33
N VAL A 444 -0.43 35.64 7.18
CA VAL A 444 -1.30 34.46 7.09
C VAL A 444 -1.85 34.13 8.48
N LEU A 445 -0.99 34.11 9.50
CA LEU A 445 -1.38 33.96 10.91
C LEU A 445 -2.42 35.03 11.32
N GLN A 446 -2.11 36.30 11.07
CA GLN A 446 -3.03 37.40 11.39
C GLN A 446 -4.33 37.33 10.58
N TRP A 447 -4.29 36.81 9.35
CA TRP A 447 -5.50 36.58 8.56
C TRP A 447 -6.38 35.50 9.19
N GLY A 448 -5.82 34.37 9.62
CA GLY A 448 -6.57 33.34 10.35
C GLY A 448 -7.21 33.90 11.62
N GLN A 449 -6.44 34.60 12.46
CA GLN A 449 -6.96 35.21 13.69
C GLN A 449 -8.10 36.20 13.45
N ARG A 450 -8.05 37.01 12.38
CA ARG A 450 -9.15 37.95 12.03
C ARG A 450 -10.46 37.23 11.69
N GLN A 451 -10.41 35.95 11.33
CA GLN A 451 -11.59 35.13 11.11
C GLN A 451 -12.13 34.48 12.39
N GLY A 452 -11.42 34.61 13.52
CA GLY A 452 -11.72 33.91 14.76
C GLY A 452 -11.13 32.49 14.84
N ALA A 453 -10.31 32.11 13.86
CA ALA A 453 -9.54 30.86 13.90
C ALA A 453 -8.44 30.93 14.96
N ILE A 454 -7.99 29.77 15.44
CA ILE A 454 -6.73 29.65 16.16
C ILE A 454 -5.63 29.26 15.18
N VAL A 455 -4.41 29.74 15.41
CA VAL A 455 -3.30 29.57 14.47
C VAL A 455 -2.02 29.16 15.18
N GLY A 456 -1.22 28.35 14.52
CA GLY A 456 0.03 27.83 15.09
C GLY A 456 0.96 27.25 14.04
N PHE A 457 2.12 26.77 14.48
CA PHE A 457 3.11 26.09 13.64
C PHE A 457 2.92 24.58 13.72
N SER A 458 2.98 23.87 12.59
CA SER A 458 2.99 22.40 12.51
C SER A 458 4.39 21.81 12.72
N HIS A 459 4.46 20.49 12.98
CA HIS A 459 5.64 19.62 13.05
C HIS A 459 6.93 20.34 13.47
N SER A 460 6.82 21.01 14.62
CA SER A 460 7.58 22.23 14.87
C SER A 460 9.08 22.02 15.01
N GLY A 461 9.51 20.80 15.32
CA GLY A 461 10.92 20.45 15.46
C GLY A 461 11.70 20.37 14.15
N TRP A 462 11.06 20.35 12.97
CA TRP A 462 11.79 20.27 11.69
C TRP A 462 12.55 21.56 11.37
N GLY A 463 13.88 21.47 11.26
CA GLY A 463 14.77 22.64 11.13
C GLY A 463 15.26 23.18 12.47
N LEU A 464 14.74 22.63 13.58
CA LEU A 464 15.10 23.01 14.95
C LEU A 464 15.99 21.98 15.65
N GLN A 465 16.73 21.18 14.87
CA GLN A 465 17.54 20.09 15.41
C GLN A 465 18.71 20.60 16.26
N VAL A 466 18.89 19.96 17.42
CA VAL A 466 20.01 20.17 18.35
C VAL A 466 20.59 18.81 18.78
N LYS A 467 21.84 18.80 19.23
CA LYS A 467 22.53 17.58 19.69
C LYS A 467 22.21 17.25 21.14
N SER A 468 21.97 18.27 21.95
CA SER A 468 21.58 18.12 23.35
C SER A 468 20.28 17.32 23.49
N ASP A 469 20.17 16.52 24.54
CA ASP A 469 18.95 15.84 25.00
C ASP A 469 18.25 16.59 26.15
N LYS A 470 18.82 17.72 26.60
CA LYS A 470 18.31 18.54 27.70
C LYS A 470 17.36 19.63 27.24
N LEU A 471 16.44 20.02 28.13
CA LEU A 471 15.49 21.12 27.97
C LEU A 471 15.46 22.05 29.20
N PRO A 472 15.42 23.38 29.01
CA PRO A 472 15.88 24.06 27.80
C PRO A 472 17.40 23.89 27.65
N ASN A 473 17.91 24.07 26.43
CA ASN A 473 19.33 24.15 26.12
C ASN A 473 19.61 25.37 25.21
N TYR A 474 20.85 25.85 25.20
CA TYR A 474 21.24 27.06 24.46
C TYR A 474 21.92 26.76 23.12
N GLU A 475 21.80 25.53 22.60
CA GLU A 475 22.26 25.24 21.25
C GLU A 475 21.39 25.98 20.25
N MET A 476 22.01 26.70 19.32
CA MET A 476 21.31 27.40 18.26
C MET A 476 20.97 26.41 17.14
N PRO A 477 19.68 26.18 16.84
CA PRO A 477 19.29 25.37 15.71
C PRO A 477 19.52 26.09 14.38
N GLY A 478 19.37 25.36 13.28
CA GLY A 478 19.57 25.87 11.93
C GLY A 478 18.50 26.84 11.44
N PHE A 479 17.23 26.67 11.88
CA PHE A 479 16.07 27.35 11.29
C PHE A 479 15.98 27.10 9.77
N ASP A 480 16.33 25.89 9.33
CA ASP A 480 16.56 25.50 7.94
C ASP A 480 15.66 24.35 7.48
N GLY A 481 14.50 24.19 8.12
CA GLY A 481 13.52 23.15 7.84
C GLY A 481 12.13 23.70 7.49
N ILE A 482 11.11 22.92 7.81
CA ILE A 482 9.70 23.25 7.54
C ILE A 482 8.88 23.49 8.82
N GLY A 483 9.49 23.34 9.99
CA GLY A 483 8.83 23.48 11.28
C GLY A 483 8.73 24.94 11.72
N ALA A 484 8.93 25.22 13.00
CA ALA A 484 8.65 26.52 13.61
C ALA A 484 9.76 27.57 13.37
N ASN A 485 10.13 27.83 12.10
CA ASN A 485 11.26 28.70 11.78
C ASN A 485 10.99 30.18 12.14
N GLU A 486 9.86 30.77 11.72
CA GLU A 486 9.50 32.16 12.02
C GLU A 486 8.80 32.35 13.38
N PHE A 487 8.59 31.28 14.15
CA PHE A 487 7.87 31.32 15.42
C PHE A 487 8.39 32.38 16.41
N ILE A 488 9.72 32.56 16.52
CA ILE A 488 10.32 33.56 17.41
C ILE A 488 10.07 35.00 16.98
N VAL A 489 9.72 35.23 15.72
CA VAL A 489 9.31 36.55 15.21
C VAL A 489 7.81 36.70 15.44
N ASP A 490 7.00 35.75 15.01
CA ASP A 490 5.54 35.85 15.01
C ASP A 490 4.93 35.88 16.40
N VAL A 491 5.52 35.17 17.36
CA VAL A 491 5.06 35.21 18.76
C VAL A 491 5.18 36.60 19.37
N THR A 492 6.09 37.45 18.88
CA THR A 492 6.25 38.84 19.33
C THR A 492 5.14 39.77 18.85
N HIS A 493 4.38 39.32 17.85
CA HIS A 493 3.25 40.04 17.27
C HIS A 493 1.88 39.56 17.79
N ASP A 494 1.86 38.70 18.82
CA ASP A 494 0.63 38.08 19.35
C ASP A 494 -0.12 37.26 18.27
N ALA A 495 0.62 36.76 17.28
CA ALA A 495 0.09 36.09 16.10
C ALA A 495 0.12 34.55 16.18
N VAL A 496 0.50 33.97 17.34
CA VAL A 496 0.67 32.52 17.50
C VAL A 496 -0.06 32.02 18.75
N ASP A 497 -1.13 31.24 18.57
CA ASP A 497 -1.90 30.67 19.67
C ASP A 497 -1.22 29.41 20.23
N PHE A 498 -0.63 28.57 19.36
CA PHE A 498 0.02 27.33 19.75
C PHE A 498 1.23 26.94 18.88
N ILE A 499 2.03 26.01 19.37
CA ILE A 499 3.06 25.27 18.64
C ILE A 499 2.72 23.77 18.67
N SER A 500 2.85 23.08 17.56
CA SER A 500 2.56 21.65 17.49
C SER A 500 3.68 20.80 18.09
N THR A 501 3.28 19.64 18.60
CA THR A 501 4.16 18.69 19.30
C THR A 501 3.73 17.25 19.03
N VAL A 502 4.59 16.30 19.43
CA VAL A 502 4.37 14.82 19.42
C VAL A 502 4.74 14.14 18.10
N ASP A 503 4.81 14.88 17.00
CA ASP A 503 5.15 14.37 15.67
C ASP A 503 6.62 14.51 15.30
N THR A 504 7.40 15.30 16.04
CA THR A 504 8.85 15.36 15.90
C THR A 504 9.54 15.14 17.26
N PRO A 505 10.89 14.98 17.31
CA PRO A 505 11.59 14.79 18.57
C PRO A 505 11.34 15.93 19.56
N SER A 506 10.88 15.57 20.76
CA SER A 506 10.42 16.54 21.77
C SER A 506 11.45 17.62 22.13
N VAL A 507 12.75 17.32 22.07
CA VAL A 507 13.79 18.32 22.35
C VAL A 507 13.84 19.40 21.28
N TRP A 508 13.56 19.07 20.02
CA TRP A 508 13.56 20.02 18.91
C TRP A 508 12.35 20.95 18.99
N GLU A 509 11.18 20.41 19.32
CA GLU A 509 9.93 21.16 19.47
C GLU A 509 9.92 22.05 20.72
N LEU A 510 10.26 21.48 21.88
CA LEU A 510 10.02 22.14 23.16
C LEU A 510 11.12 23.14 23.52
N ASN A 511 12.32 23.05 22.93
CA ASN A 511 13.42 23.94 23.30
C ASN A 511 13.09 25.40 22.98
N ILE A 512 12.62 25.67 21.76
CA ILE A 512 12.24 27.01 21.32
C ILE A 512 11.04 27.52 22.15
N TRP A 513 10.09 26.65 22.46
CA TRP A 513 8.93 27.00 23.29
C TRP A 513 9.33 27.36 24.73
N TYR A 514 10.20 26.59 25.38
CA TYR A 514 10.68 26.95 26.73
C TYR A 514 11.42 28.29 26.75
N HIS A 515 12.19 28.62 25.71
CA HIS A 515 12.85 29.93 25.62
C HIS A 515 11.84 31.07 25.45
N THR A 516 10.79 30.91 24.64
CA THR A 516 9.75 31.94 24.51
C THR A 516 8.96 32.10 25.82
N LEU A 517 8.70 31.02 26.56
CA LEU A 517 8.14 31.08 27.91
C LEU A 517 9.03 31.88 28.88
N ASN A 518 10.35 31.64 28.85
CA ASN A 518 11.32 32.32 29.72
C ASN A 518 11.36 33.84 29.50
N VAL A 519 11.08 34.31 28.28
CA VAL A 519 11.05 35.75 27.95
C VAL A 519 9.66 36.36 28.00
N GLY A 520 8.66 35.62 28.50
CA GLY A 520 7.34 36.16 28.84
C GLY A 520 6.22 35.84 27.86
N PHE A 521 6.51 35.22 26.71
CA PHE A 521 5.46 34.76 25.79
C PHE A 521 4.73 33.55 26.34
N ARG A 522 3.50 33.34 25.87
CA ARG A 522 2.57 32.35 26.43
C ARG A 522 1.80 31.63 25.33
N SER A 523 2.44 31.26 24.22
CA SER A 523 1.82 30.32 23.28
C SER A 523 1.62 28.95 23.95
N ARG A 524 0.63 28.18 23.48
CA ARG A 524 0.29 26.85 24.00
C ARG A 524 0.99 25.76 23.19
N VAL A 525 0.85 24.52 23.64
CA VAL A 525 1.23 23.34 22.86
C VAL A 525 -0.02 22.58 22.46
N SER A 526 0.00 21.99 21.26
CA SER A 526 -1.05 21.07 20.82
C SER A 526 -0.42 19.85 20.17
N GLY A 527 -0.98 18.66 20.41
CA GLY A 527 -0.47 17.40 19.90
C GLY A 527 -1.07 17.09 18.54
N GLU A 528 -0.24 16.66 17.60
CA GLU A 528 -0.67 16.34 16.24
C GLU A 528 0.01 15.08 15.70
N THR A 529 -0.57 14.50 14.66
CA THR A 529 0.04 13.35 13.96
C THR A 529 0.68 13.74 12.64
N ASP A 530 0.16 14.77 11.98
CA ASP A 530 0.42 15.06 10.57
C ASP A 530 0.27 13.77 9.72
N PHE A 531 -0.90 13.14 9.85
CA PHE A 531 -1.21 11.91 9.13
C PHE A 531 -1.52 12.22 7.65
N PRO A 532 -0.93 11.55 6.64
CA PRO A 532 0.05 10.48 6.70
C PRO A 532 1.46 10.96 6.27
N CYS A 533 1.84 12.19 6.58
CA CYS A 533 3.12 12.76 6.17
C CYS A 533 4.26 12.43 7.13
N ILE A 534 4.01 12.54 8.43
CA ILE A 534 4.99 12.18 9.47
C ILE A 534 4.72 10.76 9.98
N TYR A 535 3.47 10.45 10.30
CA TYR A 535 3.04 9.08 10.61
C TYR A 535 1.96 8.61 9.65
N ASP A 536 2.25 7.59 8.85
CA ASP A 536 1.28 7.00 7.91
C ASP A 536 0.54 5.78 8.47
N ASP A 537 0.86 5.38 9.71
CA ASP A 537 0.18 4.29 10.39
C ASP A 537 -1.29 4.64 10.70
N LYS A 538 -1.56 5.65 11.53
CA LYS A 538 -2.90 5.92 12.09
C LYS A 538 -3.09 7.39 12.45
N VAL A 539 -4.31 7.91 12.28
CA VAL A 539 -4.71 9.22 12.83
C VAL A 539 -4.75 9.18 14.36
N GLY A 540 -4.53 10.33 14.99
CA GLY A 540 -4.57 10.47 16.45
C GLY A 540 -3.52 9.62 17.16
N LEU A 541 -2.32 9.49 16.59
CA LEU A 541 -1.16 9.02 17.33
C LEU A 541 -0.71 10.12 18.28
N GLY A 542 -0.46 11.33 17.77
CA GLY A 542 -0.36 12.53 18.58
C GLY A 542 -1.75 13.09 18.86
N ARG A 543 -2.05 13.39 20.13
CA ARG A 543 -3.35 13.92 20.56
C ARG A 543 -3.19 15.10 21.50
N SER A 544 -4.08 16.07 21.32
CA SER A 544 -4.46 17.03 22.34
C SER A 544 -5.70 16.56 23.10
N TYR A 545 -5.65 16.60 24.43
CA TYR A 545 -6.79 16.34 25.29
C TYR A 545 -7.24 17.66 25.90
N VAL A 546 -8.41 18.16 25.51
CA VAL A 546 -8.93 19.48 25.94
C VAL A 546 -10.03 19.31 26.98
N LYS A 547 -9.97 20.11 28.05
CA LYS A 547 -10.95 20.09 29.14
C LYS A 547 -12.20 20.90 28.81
N LEU A 548 -13.33 20.23 28.60
CA LEU A 548 -14.63 20.85 28.29
C LEU A 548 -15.79 20.12 28.96
N ASP A 549 -16.86 20.86 29.29
CA ASP A 549 -18.11 20.30 29.79
C ASP A 549 -18.91 19.59 28.67
N ARG A 550 -18.84 20.13 27.45
CA ARG A 550 -19.47 19.57 26.26
C ARG A 550 -18.56 19.73 25.05
N LEU A 551 -18.45 18.69 24.24
CA LEU A 551 -17.67 18.74 23.01
C LEU A 551 -18.39 19.53 21.92
N THR A 552 -17.70 20.55 21.41
CA THR A 552 -17.91 21.19 20.11
C THR A 552 -16.53 21.43 19.50
N TYR A 553 -16.42 21.52 18.18
CA TYR A 553 -15.13 21.82 17.54
C TYR A 553 -14.58 23.18 18.01
N GLN A 554 -15.42 24.22 17.96
CA GLN A 554 -15.06 25.55 18.44
C GLN A 554 -14.57 25.55 19.89
N GLY A 555 -15.31 24.89 20.81
CA GLY A 555 -14.89 24.82 22.20
C GLY A 555 -13.58 24.06 22.40
N TRP A 556 -13.32 23.06 21.56
CA TRP A 556 -12.07 22.30 21.56
C TRP A 556 -10.87 23.16 21.15
N ILE A 557 -10.96 23.87 20.02
CA ILE A 557 -9.88 24.75 19.57
C ILE A 557 -9.69 25.93 20.53
N GLU A 558 -10.76 26.50 21.09
CA GLU A 558 -10.65 27.56 22.11
C GLU A 558 -9.98 27.05 23.38
N GLY A 559 -10.26 25.81 23.79
CA GLY A 559 -9.58 25.20 24.93
C GLY A 559 -8.09 24.94 24.67
N VAL A 560 -7.67 24.70 23.42
CA VAL A 560 -6.25 24.70 23.04
C VAL A 560 -5.65 26.09 23.24
N ARG A 561 -6.25 27.15 22.66
CA ARG A 561 -5.79 28.55 22.83
C ARG A 561 -5.71 28.97 24.30
N ASP A 562 -6.68 28.58 25.11
CA ASP A 562 -6.72 28.89 26.55
C ASP A 562 -5.66 28.11 27.35
N GLY A 563 -5.04 27.07 26.76
CA GLY A 563 -4.12 26.18 27.47
C GLY A 563 -4.81 25.21 28.42
N ARG A 564 -6.10 24.95 28.23
CA ARG A 564 -6.88 23.96 29.00
C ARG A 564 -6.72 22.57 28.40
N CYS A 565 -5.50 22.21 28.02
CA CYS A 565 -5.18 20.97 27.34
C CYS A 565 -3.86 20.35 27.82
N TYR A 566 -3.68 19.07 27.52
CA TYR A 566 -2.39 18.39 27.56
C TYR A 566 -2.20 17.56 26.29
N VAL A 567 -0.94 17.29 25.94
CA VAL A 567 -0.58 16.48 24.77
C VAL A 567 -0.10 15.09 25.19
N SER A 568 -0.45 14.06 24.45
CA SER A 568 -0.04 12.69 24.73
C SER A 568 -0.18 11.78 23.51
N GLU A 569 0.68 10.78 23.41
CA GLU A 569 0.50 9.68 22.45
C GLU A 569 -0.55 8.63 22.90
N GLY A 570 -1.10 8.78 24.11
CA GLY A 570 -2.09 7.87 24.69
C GLY A 570 -1.59 6.45 24.95
N LYS A 571 -0.29 6.18 24.77
CA LYS A 571 0.32 4.88 24.99
C LYS A 571 0.36 4.57 26.49
N ARG A 572 0.04 3.32 26.83
CA ARG A 572 0.11 2.78 28.18
C ARG A 572 1.54 2.49 28.62
#